data_AF-A0A9E5K6V0-F1
#
_entry.id   AF-A0A9E5K6V0-F1
#
_cell.length_a   1.000
_cell.length_b   1.000
_cell.length_c   1.000
_cell.angle_alpha   90.00
_cell.angle_beta   90.00
_cell.angle_gamma   90.00
#
_symmetry.space_group_name_H-M   'P 1'
#
loop_
_entity.id
_entity.type
_entity.pdbx_description
1 polymer ?
#
loop_
_entity_poly.entity_id
_entity_poly.type
_entity_poly.pdbx_seq_one_letter_code
_entity_poly.pdbx_strand_id
1 'polypeptide(L)'
;MLSNTNTPNSVLEYMAFDPAIRNGIYVGAGDLDNDGYDEIFTGTNSAPSLPTMVNVRYGNGNQAVVYPFGEFTGGARVGVAKDNNNNQYMVVGAGPGGGPLVQIYNRNLIAIDSLFAFPLNFTGGVFTNTSIS
;
A
#
# COMPACT_ATOMS: atom_id res chain seq x y z
N MET A 1 -2.59 -27.79 -34.94
CA MET A 1 -3.22 -27.41 -33.66
C MET A 1 -2.14 -26.74 -32.83
N LEU A 2 -2.10 -25.42 -32.79
CA LEU A 2 -1.11 -24.68 -31.99
C LEU A 2 -1.52 -24.79 -30.52
N SER A 3 -0.67 -25.40 -29.70
CA SER A 3 -0.85 -25.47 -28.25
C SER A 3 -0.51 -24.10 -27.67
N ASN A 4 -1.54 -23.35 -27.26
CA ASN A 4 -1.40 -22.18 -26.41
C ASN A 4 -0.98 -22.65 -25.00
N THR A 5 0.29 -22.49 -24.65
CA THR A 5 0.83 -22.77 -23.30
C THR A 5 0.83 -21.53 -22.40
N ASN A 6 0.05 -20.48 -22.70
CA ASN A 6 -0.09 -19.30 -21.83
C ASN A 6 -0.99 -19.58 -20.62
N THR A 7 -0.72 -20.67 -19.91
CA THR A 7 -1.24 -20.82 -18.55
C THR A 7 -0.42 -19.87 -17.67
N PRO A 8 -1.03 -18.84 -17.04
CA PRO A 8 -0.31 -18.00 -16.11
C PRO A 8 0.19 -18.88 -14.96
N ASN A 9 1.51 -18.98 -14.80
CA ASN A 9 2.12 -19.64 -13.66
C ASN A 9 2.40 -18.58 -12.59
N SER A 10 2.09 -18.88 -11.32
CA SER A 10 2.53 -18.01 -10.23
C SER A 10 4.06 -17.99 -10.18
N VAL A 11 4.64 -16.79 -10.23
CA VAL A 11 6.09 -16.60 -10.17
C VAL A 11 6.54 -16.34 -8.73
N LEU A 12 5.62 -15.90 -7.87
CA LEU A 12 5.82 -15.66 -6.45
C LEU A 12 4.49 -15.83 -5.71
N GLU A 13 4.54 -16.50 -4.57
CA GLU A 13 3.45 -16.53 -3.59
C GLU A 13 4.02 -16.15 -2.23
N TYR A 14 3.36 -15.23 -1.53
CA TYR A 14 3.71 -14.88 -0.16
C TYR A 14 2.46 -14.41 0.60
N MET A 15 2.50 -14.57 1.92
CA MET A 15 1.49 -14.01 2.82
C MET A 15 1.99 -12.66 3.31
N ALA A 16 1.29 -11.57 2.96
CA ALA A 16 1.65 -10.21 3.38
C ALA A 16 1.34 -9.92 4.85
N PHE A 17 0.40 -10.66 5.42
CA PHE A 17 -0.05 -10.53 6.80
C PHE A 17 -0.29 -11.91 7.41
N ASP A 18 -0.59 -11.93 8.72
CA ASP A 18 -0.99 -13.14 9.42
C ASP A 18 -2.14 -13.86 8.67
N PRO A 19 -2.04 -15.17 8.41
CA PRO A 19 -3.12 -15.95 7.82
C PRO A 19 -4.44 -15.96 8.62
N ALA A 20 -4.52 -15.46 9.84
CA ALA A 20 -5.81 -15.23 10.50
C ALA A 20 -6.56 -14.03 9.89
N ILE A 21 -5.85 -13.12 9.22
CA ILE A 21 -6.40 -11.92 8.60
C ILE A 21 -6.96 -12.31 7.22
N ARG A 22 -8.30 -12.22 7.10
CA ARG A 22 -9.08 -12.73 5.95
C ARG A 22 -10.08 -11.70 5.39
N ASN A 23 -10.03 -10.47 5.87
CA ASN A 23 -10.89 -9.36 5.48
C ASN A 23 -10.47 -8.66 4.17
N GLY A 24 -9.53 -9.26 3.44
CA GLY A 24 -8.99 -8.71 2.19
C GLY A 24 -7.91 -7.66 2.43
N ILE A 25 -7.25 -7.27 1.34
CA ILE A 25 -6.14 -6.30 1.33
C ILE A 25 -6.29 -5.37 0.12
N TYR A 26 -5.64 -4.21 0.19
CA TYR A 26 -5.42 -3.31 -0.93
C TYR A 26 -3.98 -3.48 -1.41
N VAL A 27 -3.77 -3.57 -2.71
CA VAL A 27 -2.45 -3.82 -3.30
C VAL A 27 -2.08 -2.68 -4.24
N GLY A 28 -0.85 -2.19 -4.11
CA GLY A 28 -0.20 -1.28 -5.05
C GLY A 28 1.23 -1.75 -5.30
N ALA A 29 1.90 -1.20 -6.31
CA ALA A 29 3.29 -1.51 -6.60
C ALA A 29 4.04 -0.29 -7.14
N GLY A 30 5.35 -0.24 -6.89
CA GLY A 30 6.27 0.76 -7.44
C GLY A 30 7.68 0.63 -6.88
N ASP A 31 8.67 1.06 -7.66
CA ASP A 31 10.11 1.08 -7.33
C ASP A 31 10.43 2.13 -6.24
N LEU A 32 10.19 1.76 -4.97
CA LEU A 32 10.30 2.62 -3.80
C LEU A 32 11.76 2.86 -3.43
N ASP A 33 12.61 1.83 -3.56
CA ASP A 33 14.03 1.92 -3.23
C ASP A 33 14.95 2.29 -4.40
N ASN A 34 14.37 2.44 -5.60
CA ASN A 34 15.03 2.87 -6.84
C ASN A 34 16.13 1.89 -7.28
N ASP A 35 15.87 0.59 -7.14
CA ASP A 35 16.74 -0.49 -7.61
C ASP A 35 16.37 -0.99 -9.02
N GLY A 36 15.27 -0.48 -9.59
CA GLY A 36 14.75 -0.84 -10.90
C GLY A 36 13.72 -1.96 -10.91
N TYR A 37 13.32 -2.48 -9.73
CA TYR A 37 12.23 -3.42 -9.56
C TYR A 37 11.13 -2.82 -8.69
N ASP A 38 9.87 -3.12 -9.00
CA ASP A 38 8.77 -2.62 -8.18
C ASP A 38 8.65 -3.40 -6.86
N GLU A 39 8.52 -2.67 -5.75
CA GLU A 39 8.04 -3.20 -4.48
C GLU A 39 6.53 -3.44 -4.54
N ILE A 40 6.05 -4.40 -3.76
CA ILE A 40 4.62 -4.60 -3.54
C ILE A 40 4.21 -3.96 -2.21
N PHE A 41 3.24 -3.05 -2.24
CA PHE A 41 2.61 -2.47 -1.06
C PHE A 41 1.28 -3.15 -0.83
N THR A 42 1.03 -3.56 0.41
CA THR A 42 -0.24 -4.17 0.79
C THR A 42 -0.79 -3.47 2.03
N GLY A 43 -2.00 -2.93 1.95
CA GLY A 43 -2.71 -2.31 3.07
C GLY A 43 -3.79 -3.23 3.61
N THR A 44 -3.92 -3.33 4.94
CA THR A 44 -5.03 -4.08 5.54
C THR A 44 -6.38 -3.42 5.24
N ASN A 45 -7.43 -4.23 5.08
CA ASN A 45 -8.80 -3.73 5.13
C ASN A 45 -9.25 -3.55 6.59
N SER A 46 -10.46 -3.01 6.79
CA SER A 46 -10.98 -2.72 8.12
C SER A 46 -11.08 -3.97 9.00
N ALA A 47 -10.53 -3.91 10.22
CA ALA A 47 -10.47 -4.99 11.19
C ALA A 47 -10.73 -4.45 12.60
N PRO A 48 -11.82 -4.82 13.30
CA PRO A 48 -12.23 -4.18 14.56
C PRO A 48 -11.21 -4.18 15.70
N SER A 49 -10.21 -5.07 15.67
CA SER A 49 -9.25 -5.25 16.77
C SER A 49 -7.80 -5.28 16.31
N LEU A 50 -7.54 -4.86 15.07
CA LEU A 50 -6.19 -4.79 14.53
C LEU A 50 -5.92 -3.38 14.00
N PRO A 51 -4.78 -2.77 14.36
CA PRO A 51 -4.41 -1.49 13.79
C PRO A 51 -4.23 -1.62 12.27
N THR A 52 -4.45 -0.51 11.58
CA THR A 52 -4.20 -0.42 10.14
C THR A 52 -2.71 -0.60 9.89
N MET A 53 -2.37 -1.51 8.97
CA MET A 53 -0.99 -1.86 8.64
C MET A 53 -0.78 -1.74 7.14
N VAL A 54 0.42 -1.34 6.76
CA VAL A 54 0.92 -1.49 5.39
C VAL A 54 2.19 -2.34 5.41
N ASN A 55 2.19 -3.44 4.67
CA ASN A 55 3.37 -4.26 4.43
C ASN A 55 3.98 -3.87 3.07
N VAL A 56 5.31 -3.76 3.06
CA VAL A 56 6.13 -3.51 1.87
C VAL A 56 6.99 -4.73 1.63
N ARG A 57 6.84 -5.35 0.46
CA ARG A 57 7.64 -6.49 0.00
C ARG A 57 8.60 -6.01 -1.08
N TYR A 58 9.89 -6.09 -0.79
CA TYR A 58 10.97 -5.71 -1.70
C TYR A 58 11.29 -6.81 -2.71
N GLY A 59 11.82 -6.43 -3.86
CA GLY A 59 12.24 -7.37 -4.92
C GLY A 59 13.26 -8.42 -4.44
N ASN A 60 14.13 -8.03 -3.50
CA ASN A 60 15.11 -8.92 -2.85
C ASN A 60 14.49 -9.89 -1.82
N GLY A 61 13.19 -9.79 -1.56
CA GLY A 61 12.47 -10.64 -0.64
C GLY A 61 12.52 -10.20 0.83
N ASN A 62 12.99 -9.00 1.13
CA ASN A 62 12.79 -8.39 2.45
C ASN A 62 11.35 -7.90 2.61
N GLN A 63 10.91 -7.75 3.86
CA GLN A 63 9.62 -7.14 4.18
C GLN A 63 9.79 -6.11 5.29
N ALA A 64 8.96 -5.08 5.23
CA ALA A 64 8.81 -4.11 6.30
C ALA A 64 7.33 -3.80 6.51
N VAL A 65 6.97 -3.34 7.71
CA VAL A 65 5.60 -2.99 8.07
C VAL A 65 5.57 -1.62 8.71
N VAL A 66 4.60 -0.80 8.30
CA VAL A 66 4.30 0.50 8.91
C VAL A 66 2.88 0.54 9.46
N TYR A 67 2.68 1.36 10.49
CA TYR A 67 1.40 1.61 11.16
C TYR A 67 1.01 3.09 10.96
N PRO A 68 0.47 3.45 9.78
CA PRO A 68 0.35 4.85 9.36
C PRO A 68 -0.58 5.69 10.23
N PHE A 69 -1.58 5.03 10.84
CA PHE A 69 -2.68 5.71 11.52
C PHE A 69 -2.84 5.27 12.98
N GLY A 70 -1.77 4.74 13.59
CA GLY A 70 -1.80 4.23 14.98
C GLY A 70 -2.87 3.16 15.18
N GLU A 71 -3.74 3.35 16.18
CA GLU A 71 -4.81 2.42 16.55
C GLU A 71 -6.03 2.44 15.60
N PHE A 72 -6.02 3.25 14.54
CA PHE A 72 -7.12 3.29 13.58
C PHE A 72 -7.30 1.94 12.87
N THR A 73 -8.55 1.47 12.78
CA THR A 73 -8.90 0.13 12.32
C THR A 73 -9.65 0.10 10.99
N GLY A 74 -9.83 1.23 10.30
CA GLY A 74 -10.59 1.31 9.05
C GLY A 74 -9.82 0.91 7.79
N GLY A 75 -8.55 0.53 7.94
CA GLY A 75 -7.70 0.00 6.87
C GLY A 75 -6.95 1.09 6.10
N ALA A 76 -6.03 0.66 5.23
CA ALA A 76 -5.16 1.50 4.43
C ALA A 76 -5.41 1.28 2.94
N ARG A 77 -5.50 2.37 2.17
CA ARG A 77 -5.41 2.35 0.71
C ARG A 77 -3.99 2.74 0.34
N VAL A 78 -3.36 1.97 -0.54
CA VAL A 78 -1.96 2.17 -0.92
C VAL A 78 -1.87 2.58 -2.39
N GLY A 79 -0.92 3.45 -2.70
CA GLY A 79 -0.64 3.90 -4.06
C GLY A 79 0.78 4.45 -4.15
N VAL A 80 1.10 5.02 -5.30
CA VAL A 80 2.43 5.56 -5.61
C VAL A 80 2.33 6.98 -6.08
N ALA A 81 3.22 7.83 -5.58
CA ALA A 81 3.47 9.16 -6.12
C ALA A 81 4.91 9.23 -6.65
N LYS A 82 5.16 10.17 -7.54
CA LYS A 82 6.45 10.34 -8.21
C LYS A 82 6.80 11.82 -8.28
N ASP A 83 8.05 12.18 -8.04
CA ASP A 83 8.54 13.55 -8.20
C ASP A 83 9.05 13.83 -9.62
N ASN A 84 9.49 15.08 -9.86
CA ASN A 84 10.06 15.51 -11.14
C ASN A 84 11.39 14.82 -11.49
N ASN A 85 12.04 14.15 -10.53
CA ASN A 85 13.30 13.43 -10.71
C ASN A 85 13.09 11.92 -10.88
N ASN A 86 11.84 11.49 -11.02
CA ASN A 86 11.42 10.10 -11.07
C ASN A 86 11.56 9.29 -9.78
N ASN A 87 11.82 9.92 -8.63
CA ASN A 87 11.78 9.22 -7.36
C ASN A 87 10.34 8.84 -7.04
N GLN A 88 10.09 7.57 -6.67
CA GLN A 88 8.79 7.12 -6.24
C GLN A 88 8.64 7.17 -4.72
N TYR A 89 7.39 7.32 -4.28
CA TYR A 89 6.98 7.42 -2.89
C TYR A 89 5.76 6.56 -2.64
N MET A 90 5.71 5.90 -1.50
CA MET A 90 4.52 5.17 -1.08
C MET A 90 3.50 6.16 -0.51
N VAL A 91 2.28 6.14 -1.04
CA VAL A 91 1.17 6.97 -0.58
C VAL A 91 0.17 6.09 0.14
N VAL A 92 -0.20 6.48 1.36
CA VAL A 92 -1.14 5.73 2.19
C VAL A 92 -2.31 6.62 2.58
N GLY A 93 -3.51 6.25 2.13
CA GLY A 93 -4.77 6.91 2.49
C GLY A 93 -5.52 6.14 3.57
N ALA A 94 -6.12 6.86 4.52
CA ALA A 94 -7.00 6.26 5.52
C ALA A 94 -8.28 5.74 4.85
N GLY A 95 -8.67 4.51 5.19
CA GLY A 95 -9.94 3.93 4.80
C GLY A 95 -11.14 4.61 5.48
N PRO A 96 -12.37 4.11 5.24
CA PRO A 96 -13.59 4.64 5.85
C PRO A 96 -13.47 4.78 7.38
N GLY A 97 -13.92 5.92 7.91
CA GLY A 97 -13.86 6.25 9.34
C GLY A 97 -12.58 6.99 9.79
N GLY A 98 -11.52 7.02 8.99
CA GLY A 98 -10.22 7.65 9.36
C GLY A 98 -10.08 9.12 8.98
N GLY A 99 -11.13 9.72 8.41
CA GLY A 99 -11.06 11.05 7.80
C GLY A 99 -10.32 11.03 6.46
N PRO A 100 -10.13 12.20 5.82
CA PRO A 100 -9.49 12.29 4.51
C PRO A 100 -7.96 12.34 4.58
N LEU A 101 -7.35 11.65 5.56
CA LEU A 101 -5.91 11.70 5.79
C LEU A 101 -5.14 10.87 4.76
N VAL A 102 -4.11 11.47 4.20
CA VAL A 102 -3.12 10.83 3.33
C VAL A 102 -1.73 11.10 3.89
N GLN A 103 -0.88 10.07 3.94
CA GLN A 103 0.53 10.17 4.31
C GLN A 103 1.42 9.72 3.15
N ILE A 104 2.56 10.37 2.99
CA ILE A 104 3.56 10.08 1.95
C ILE A 104 4.83 9.61 2.63
N TYR A 105 5.32 8.45 2.22
CA TYR A 105 6.50 7.79 2.77
C TYR A 105 7.64 7.76 1.75
N ASN A 106 8.85 8.05 2.23
CA ASN A 106 10.07 7.86 1.44
C ASN A 106 10.55 6.39 1.49
N ARG A 107 11.65 6.10 0.79
CA ARG A 107 12.27 4.77 0.75
C ARG A 107 12.67 4.16 2.09
N ASN A 108 12.92 5.00 3.09
CA ASN A 108 13.26 4.57 4.45
C ASN A 108 12.01 4.35 5.30
N LEU A 109 10.82 4.38 4.69
CA LEU A 109 9.53 4.25 5.36
C LEU A 109 9.30 5.32 6.44
N ILE A 110 9.91 6.49 6.25
CA ILE A 110 9.65 7.68 7.05
C ILE A 110 8.56 8.49 6.34
N ALA A 111 7.50 8.85 7.08
CA ALA A 111 6.50 9.78 6.60
C ALA A 111 7.15 11.16 6.41
N ILE A 112 7.18 11.65 5.18
CA ILE A 112 7.80 12.93 4.81
C ILE A 112 6.78 14.03 4.58
N ASP A 113 5.51 13.66 4.38
CA ASP A 113 4.42 14.61 4.21
C ASP A 113 3.08 13.97 4.60
N SER A 114 2.09 14.82 4.91
CA SER A 114 0.72 14.41 5.16
C SER A 114 -0.26 15.53 4.78
N LEU A 115 -1.40 15.15 4.21
CA LEU A 115 -2.45 16.10 3.86
C LEU A 115 -3.85 15.54 4.12
N PHE A 116 -4.82 16.45 4.28
CA PHE A 116 -6.24 16.12 4.28
C PHE A 116 -6.82 16.41 2.89
N ALA A 117 -7.25 15.37 2.18
CA ALA A 117 -7.71 15.47 0.79
C ALA A 117 -9.10 16.14 0.65
N PHE A 118 -9.85 16.20 1.75
CA PHE A 118 -11.21 16.74 1.84
C PHE A 118 -11.38 17.47 3.20
N PRO A 119 -12.51 18.18 3.43
CA PRO A 119 -12.82 18.75 4.73
C PRO A 119 -12.81 17.71 5.86
N LEU A 120 -12.38 18.10 7.07
CA LEU A 120 -12.13 17.16 8.18
C LEU A 120 -13.36 16.35 8.64
N ASN A 121 -14.57 16.84 8.38
CA ASN A 121 -15.81 16.13 8.70
C ASN A 121 -16.18 15.05 7.68
N PHE A 122 -15.43 14.90 6.60
CA PHE A 122 -15.61 13.83 5.64
C PHE A 122 -15.01 12.52 6.19
N THR A 123 -15.84 11.49 6.32
CA THR A 123 -15.43 10.19 6.90
C THR A 123 -15.42 9.04 5.89
N GLY A 124 -15.64 9.32 4.60
CA GLY A 124 -15.68 8.31 3.53
C GLY A 124 -14.33 7.64 3.23
N GLY A 125 -13.23 8.18 3.76
CA GLY A 125 -11.87 7.72 3.48
C GLY A 125 -11.35 8.15 2.10
N VAL A 126 -10.06 7.92 1.84
CA VAL A 126 -9.41 8.28 0.57
C VAL A 126 -8.96 7.03 -0.16
N PHE A 127 -9.35 6.90 -1.43
CA PHE A 127 -8.74 5.92 -2.32
C PHE A 127 -7.50 6.52 -2.97
N THR A 128 -6.37 5.84 -2.78
CA THR A 128 -5.15 6.06 -3.56
C THR A 128 -5.08 4.96 -4.62
N ASN A 129 -4.54 5.30 -5.79
CA ASN A 129 -4.33 4.35 -6.88
C ASN A 129 -2.84 4.33 -7.23
N THR A 130 -2.37 3.18 -7.69
CA THR A 130 -1.08 3.03 -8.35
C THR A 130 -1.26 3.38 -9.83
N SER A 131 -0.50 4.37 -10.33
CA SER A 131 -0.27 4.47 -11.77
C SER A 131 1.12 3.93 -12.09
N ILE A 132 1.16 2.79 -12.77
CA ILE A 132 2.35 2.36 -13.49
C ILE A 132 2.42 3.21 -14.78
N SER A 133 3.49 4.01 -14.92
CA SER A 133 3.78 4.78 -16.15
C SER A 133 5.03 4.24 -16.81
#